data_AF-A0A6G9W456-F1
#
_entry.id   AF-A0A6G9W456-F1
#
_cell.length_a   1.000
_cell.length_b   1.000
_cell.length_c   1.000
_cell.angle_alpha   90.00
_cell.angle_beta   90.00
_cell.angle_gamma   90.00
#
_symmetry.space_group_name_H-M   'P 1'
#
loop_
_entity.id
_entity.type
_entity.pdbx_description
1 polymer ?
#
loop_
_entity_poly.entity_id
_entity_poly.type
_entity_poly.pdbx_seq_one_letter_code
_entity_poly.pdbx_strand_id
1 'polypeptide(L)'
;MKKIGQCFGALFFLLAVFASAAEHKGEGEGVRVRSGTSLKDMAITSVKLSLEEVKKLSIVASLLSSDNESKRAAIQDCEMLFKYTVRQLNESLNLLTTSVEWKKEQAEDVQTWLSASLTDQVTCIEGFKDLKDNYVESVRNVSKVVSNSLAIVNSFPVANISHGQNNRRLLSEAEDSELYFPSWMSPTDRRLLQSSPEGGMTANAVVAKDGTGNYKSISEAVKAAPSKSTSRYIIHVKAGVYAESVEVSKDNIMLVGDGKYATVVTGSKHGGSLQSLATFAATGKGFVARDMGFENTAGADAGPAIALRVSSDQSAFYRCSVKGYQDSLYAYSQRQFYRECDISGTVDFIFGDASAVFQSCNILSRKRGGGNSNFITAQGRSDPNQNTGFSIQDCQVSAESIRTFLGRPWREYSRTVFMQSSLDGNIDPAGWSEWSGSFALKTLYFAEYMNSGAGAGTAKRVQWPGYHIISTEAEASKFTVAEFISGNVWLPSTGVAFQSGLVVP
;
A
#
# COMPACT_ATOMS: atom_id res chain seq x y z
N MET A 1 -21.73 29.73 1.80
CA MET A 1 -21.33 29.47 3.20
C MET A 1 -20.29 28.35 3.36
N LYS A 2 -20.28 27.27 2.56
CA LYS A 2 -19.25 26.19 2.67
C LYS A 2 -17.81 26.57 2.25
N LYS A 3 -17.60 27.59 1.42
CA LYS A 3 -16.26 28.07 1.01
C LYS A 3 -15.58 29.01 2.02
N ILE A 4 -16.31 29.55 3.00
CA ILE A 4 -15.75 30.46 4.02
C ILE A 4 -15.14 29.66 5.18
N GLY A 5 -15.69 28.47 5.50
CA GLY A 5 -15.14 27.59 6.54
C GLY A 5 -13.74 27.02 6.23
N GLN A 6 -13.41 26.80 4.95
CA GLN A 6 -12.07 26.34 4.54
C GLN A 6 -11.01 27.45 4.66
N CYS A 7 -11.36 28.72 4.43
CA CYS A 7 -10.45 29.85 4.66
C CYS A 7 -10.20 30.12 6.14
N PHE A 8 -11.20 29.95 7.01
CA PHE A 8 -11.02 30.10 8.46
C PHE A 8 -10.17 28.97 9.06
N GLY A 9 -10.30 27.74 8.54
CA GLY A 9 -9.42 26.63 8.91
C GLY A 9 -7.95 26.93 8.61
N ALA A 10 -7.64 27.41 7.40
CA ALA A 10 -6.28 27.78 7.01
C ALA A 10 -5.70 28.96 7.83
N LEU A 11 -6.54 29.93 8.22
CA LEU A 11 -6.12 31.09 9.01
C LEU A 11 -5.83 30.72 10.48
N PHE A 12 -6.64 29.86 11.09
CA PHE A 12 -6.38 29.29 12.42
C PHE A 12 -5.13 28.39 12.42
N PHE A 13 -4.89 27.71 11.30
CA PHE A 13 -3.73 26.83 11.11
C PHE A 13 -2.42 27.60 10.94
N LEU A 14 -2.45 28.73 10.22
CA LEU A 14 -1.33 29.68 10.16
C LEU A 14 -0.96 30.17 11.57
N LEU A 15 -1.95 30.51 12.40
CA LEU A 15 -1.73 30.88 13.80
C LEU A 15 -1.12 29.74 14.64
N ALA A 16 -1.51 28.49 14.42
CA ALA A 16 -0.94 27.34 15.12
C ALA A 16 0.52 27.04 14.71
N VAL A 17 0.85 27.21 13.42
CA VAL A 17 2.23 27.14 12.92
C VAL A 17 3.08 28.26 13.52
N PHE A 18 2.54 29.47 13.67
CA PHE A 18 3.22 30.57 14.36
C PHE A 18 3.35 30.35 15.88
N ALA A 19 2.37 29.72 16.52
CA ALA A 19 2.42 29.41 17.95
C ALA A 19 3.46 28.33 18.28
N SER A 20 3.53 27.26 17.48
CA SER A 20 4.54 26.19 17.66
C SER A 20 5.96 26.68 17.37
N ALA A 21 6.14 27.63 16.45
CA ALA A 21 7.43 28.29 16.22
C ALA A 21 7.84 29.26 17.34
N ALA A 22 6.88 29.78 18.13
CA ALA A 22 7.14 30.71 19.22
C ALA A 22 7.54 30.03 20.53
N GLU A 23 7.12 28.78 20.76
CA GLU A 23 7.46 28.03 21.99
C GLU A 23 8.92 27.54 22.04
N HIS A 24 9.68 27.67 20.94
CA HIS A 24 11.06 27.16 20.84
C HIS A 24 12.17 28.22 20.87
N LYS A 25 11.88 29.49 21.20
CA LYS A 25 12.92 30.53 21.31
C LYS A 25 12.90 31.25 22.65
N GLY A 26 13.74 30.77 23.57
CA GLY A 26 14.37 31.64 24.56
C GLY A 26 15.29 32.63 23.86
N GLU A 27 15.03 33.91 24.12
CA GLU A 27 15.87 35.10 23.91
C GLU A 27 16.55 35.33 22.54
N GLY A 28 16.09 36.41 21.87
CA GLY A 28 17.01 37.31 21.17
C GLY A 28 17.35 37.00 19.71
N GLU A 29 16.35 36.83 18.83
CA GLU A 29 16.41 37.30 17.43
C GLU A 29 15.04 37.10 16.76
N GLY A 30 14.34 38.21 16.52
CA GLY A 30 13.02 38.22 15.90
C GLY A 30 13.06 37.65 14.49
N VAL A 31 12.40 36.51 14.28
CA VAL A 31 12.16 35.97 12.93
C VAL A 31 11.16 36.87 12.23
N ARG A 32 11.67 37.77 11.39
CA ARG A 32 10.87 38.63 10.53
C ARG A 32 10.33 37.79 9.37
N VAL A 33 9.10 37.27 9.51
CA VAL A 33 8.39 36.59 8.44
C VAL A 33 8.10 37.62 7.34
N ARG A 34 8.78 37.48 6.18
CA ARG A 34 8.56 38.35 5.02
C ARG A 34 7.16 38.11 4.45
N SER A 35 6.40 39.18 4.23
CA SER A 35 5.15 39.15 3.47
C SER A 35 5.41 38.59 2.07
N GLY A 36 4.91 37.39 1.79
CA GLY A 36 5.07 36.74 0.47
C GLY A 36 5.59 35.29 0.50
N THR A 37 5.43 34.54 1.60
CA THR A 37 5.78 33.11 1.64
C THR A 37 4.86 32.35 0.68
N SER A 38 5.41 31.71 -0.35
CA SER A 38 4.60 30.94 -1.29
C SER A 38 4.04 29.67 -0.59
N LEU A 39 2.88 29.15 -1.04
CA LEU A 39 2.33 27.88 -0.52
C LEU A 39 3.35 26.73 -0.60
N LYS A 40 4.22 26.77 -1.62
CA LYS A 40 5.33 25.85 -1.80
C LYS A 40 6.39 25.98 -0.70
N ASP A 41 6.75 27.20 -0.32
CA ASP A 41 7.68 27.45 0.79
C ASP A 41 7.12 26.94 2.13
N MET A 42 5.81 27.08 2.35
CA MET A 42 5.14 26.52 3.52
C MET A 42 5.17 24.99 3.53
N ALA A 43 4.88 24.34 2.39
CA ALA A 43 4.98 22.89 2.25
C ALA A 43 6.42 22.39 2.50
N ILE A 44 7.41 23.03 1.88
CA ILE A 44 8.84 22.73 2.09
C ILE A 44 9.21 22.88 3.57
N THR A 45 8.81 23.98 4.21
CA THR A 45 9.12 24.25 5.62
C THR A 45 8.47 23.22 6.53
N SER A 46 7.21 22.87 6.28
CA SER A 46 6.49 21.87 7.08
C SER A 46 7.12 20.49 6.97
N VAL A 47 7.47 20.03 5.76
CA VAL A 47 8.14 18.74 5.56
C VAL A 47 9.53 18.72 6.19
N LYS A 48 10.28 19.83 6.13
CA LYS A 48 11.58 19.97 6.83
C LYS A 48 11.43 19.84 8.34
N LEU A 49 10.45 20.50 8.94
CA LEU A 49 10.18 20.39 10.38
C LEU A 49 9.80 18.95 10.77
N SER A 50 8.92 18.30 10.01
CA SER A 50 8.59 16.88 10.18
C SER A 50 9.85 15.99 10.16
N LEU A 51 10.74 16.22 9.21
CA LEU A 51 11.99 15.47 9.07
C LEU A 51 12.93 15.67 10.27
N GLU A 52 13.06 16.90 10.77
CA GLU A 52 13.89 17.20 11.93
C GLU A 52 13.37 16.53 13.20
N GLU A 53 12.06 16.61 13.46
CA GLU A 53 11.44 15.99 14.62
C GLU A 53 11.51 14.45 14.58
N VAL A 54 11.27 13.85 13.41
CA VAL A 54 11.44 12.40 13.20
C VAL A 54 12.89 11.97 13.46
N LYS A 55 13.88 12.74 12.99
CA LYS A 55 15.29 12.44 13.24
C LYS A 55 15.64 12.48 14.73
N LYS A 56 15.11 13.46 15.48
CA LYS A 56 15.28 13.54 16.94
C LYS A 56 14.69 12.29 17.62
N LEU A 57 13.47 11.89 17.26
CA LEU A 57 12.84 10.69 17.82
C LEU A 57 13.55 9.39 17.47
N SER A 58 14.09 9.29 16.25
CA SER A 58 14.88 8.15 15.80
C SER A 58 16.14 7.96 16.67
N ILE A 59 16.82 9.06 17.01
CA ILE A 59 17.96 9.03 17.94
C ILE A 59 17.50 8.59 19.33
N VAL A 60 16.40 9.15 19.85
CA VAL A 60 15.85 8.73 21.15
C VAL A 60 15.52 7.23 21.15
N ALA A 61 14.89 6.71 20.09
CA ALA A 61 14.58 5.28 19.94
C ALA A 61 15.83 4.41 20.11
N SER A 62 16.92 4.78 19.43
CA SER A 62 18.18 4.03 19.46
C SER A 62 18.88 4.02 20.82
N LEU A 63 18.57 4.99 21.69
CA LEU A 63 19.11 5.10 23.05
C LEU A 63 18.22 4.42 24.09
N LEU A 64 16.95 4.17 23.77
CA LEU A 64 16.03 3.50 24.68
C LEU A 64 16.40 2.02 24.77
N SER A 65 16.53 1.55 26.00
CA SER A 65 16.64 0.13 26.32
C SER A 65 15.57 -0.26 27.33
N SER A 66 15.13 -1.51 27.26
CA SER A 66 14.17 -2.04 28.22
C SER A 66 14.43 -3.52 28.46
N ASP A 67 14.26 -3.93 29.72
CA ASP A 67 14.26 -5.33 30.13
C ASP A 67 12.96 -6.04 29.75
N ASN A 68 11.88 -5.30 29.52
CA ASN A 68 10.63 -5.84 29.01
C ASN A 68 10.78 -6.18 27.52
N GLU A 69 10.62 -7.46 27.17
CA GLU A 69 10.80 -7.96 25.81
C GLU A 69 9.83 -7.34 24.81
N SER A 70 8.54 -7.23 25.16
CA SER A 70 7.53 -6.58 24.31
C SER A 70 7.85 -5.11 24.05
N LYS A 71 8.31 -4.40 25.09
CA LYS A 71 8.73 -2.99 24.97
C LYS A 71 9.96 -2.86 24.09
N ARG A 72 10.94 -3.76 24.24
CA ARG A 72 12.16 -3.79 23.42
C ARG A 72 11.84 -4.04 21.95
N ALA A 73 10.96 -4.99 21.66
CA ALA A 73 10.48 -5.26 20.31
C ALA A 73 9.77 -4.03 19.71
N ALA A 74 8.89 -3.39 20.46
CA ALA A 74 8.20 -2.17 20.03
C ALA A 74 9.19 -1.02 19.72
N ILE A 75 10.23 -0.83 20.53
CA ILE A 75 11.29 0.17 20.28
C ILE A 75 12.04 -0.16 18.98
N GLN A 76 12.41 -1.43 18.77
CA GLN A 76 13.12 -1.86 17.56
C GLN A 76 12.28 -1.68 16.29
N ASP A 77 10.99 -2.00 16.36
CA ASP A 77 10.06 -1.76 15.26
C ASP A 77 9.96 -0.27 14.96
N CYS A 78 9.80 0.57 15.98
CA CYS A 78 9.77 2.01 15.81
C CYS A 78 11.06 2.55 15.18
N GLU A 79 12.24 2.09 15.61
CA GLU A 79 13.52 2.49 15.01
C GLU A 79 13.56 2.18 13.50
N MET A 80 13.07 1.00 13.09
CA MET A 80 12.94 0.63 11.68
C MET A 80 11.97 1.56 10.94
N LEU A 81 10.79 1.78 11.51
CA LEU A 81 9.74 2.64 10.95
C LEU A 81 10.23 4.09 10.78
N PHE A 82 10.98 4.63 11.73
CA PHE A 82 11.58 5.96 11.59
C PHE A 82 12.61 6.03 10.46
N LYS A 83 13.38 4.97 10.21
CA LYS A 83 14.30 4.95 9.04
C LYS A 83 13.52 5.03 7.74
N TYR A 84 12.37 4.37 7.63
CA TYR A 84 11.49 4.48 6.46
C TYR A 84 10.87 5.88 6.34
N THR A 85 10.35 6.43 7.44
CA THR A 85 9.82 7.81 7.49
C THR A 85 10.87 8.83 7.05
N VAL A 86 12.12 8.72 7.53
CA VAL A 86 13.22 9.61 7.11
C VAL A 86 13.47 9.52 5.60
N ARG A 87 13.44 8.32 5.01
CA ARG A 87 13.59 8.14 3.55
C ARG A 87 12.46 8.85 2.80
N GLN A 88 11.20 8.58 3.17
CA GLN A 88 10.01 9.13 2.54
C GLN A 88 9.96 10.67 2.62
N LEU A 89 10.31 11.24 3.79
CA LEU A 89 10.36 12.69 3.99
C LEU A 89 11.49 13.36 3.20
N ASN A 90 12.66 12.71 3.07
CA ASN A 90 13.74 13.21 2.22
C ASN A 90 13.35 13.18 0.73
N GLU A 91 12.72 12.09 0.27
CA GLU A 91 12.22 11.98 -1.12
C GLU A 91 11.18 13.07 -1.41
N SER A 92 10.23 13.28 -0.48
CA SER A 92 9.23 14.35 -0.53
C SER A 92 9.87 15.73 -0.61
N LEU A 93 10.83 16.00 0.28
CA LEU A 93 11.52 17.28 0.34
C LEU A 93 12.33 17.55 -0.94
N ASN A 94 13.05 16.54 -1.44
CA ASN A 94 13.82 16.65 -2.67
C ASN A 94 12.91 16.96 -3.86
N LEU A 95 11.75 16.30 -3.97
CA LEU A 95 10.82 16.57 -5.05
C LEU A 95 10.20 17.97 -4.94
N LEU A 96 9.80 18.40 -3.74
CA LEU A 96 9.27 19.74 -3.50
C LEU A 96 10.27 20.86 -3.83
N THR A 97 11.56 20.66 -3.55
CA THR A 97 12.60 21.69 -3.78
C THR A 97 13.08 21.74 -5.22
N THR A 98 13.23 20.59 -5.88
CA THR A 98 13.79 20.49 -7.24
C THR A 98 12.76 20.73 -8.34
N SER A 99 11.48 20.50 -8.08
CA SER A 99 10.43 20.65 -9.09
C SER A 99 10.20 22.10 -9.44
N VAL A 100 10.46 22.50 -10.68
CA VAL A 100 10.20 23.87 -11.17
C VAL A 100 8.69 24.09 -11.33
N GLU A 101 8.02 23.14 -11.99
CA GLU A 101 6.55 23.05 -12.07
C GLU A 101 6.03 21.97 -11.12
N TRP A 102 4.83 22.15 -10.58
CA TRP A 102 4.21 21.17 -9.68
C TRP A 102 3.13 20.38 -10.43
N LYS A 103 3.51 19.22 -10.96
CA LYS A 103 2.64 18.36 -11.78
C LYS A 103 1.83 17.39 -10.90
N LYS A 104 0.76 16.84 -11.46
CA LYS A 104 -0.15 15.90 -10.77
C LYS A 104 0.62 14.70 -10.23
N GLU A 105 1.50 14.13 -11.05
CA GLU A 105 2.27 12.94 -10.69
C GLU A 105 3.21 13.21 -9.51
N GLN A 106 3.81 14.40 -9.45
CA GLN A 106 4.70 14.80 -8.37
C GLN A 106 3.92 15.05 -7.07
N ALA A 107 2.73 15.64 -7.18
CA ALA A 107 1.84 15.82 -6.04
C ALA A 107 1.41 14.46 -5.46
N GLU A 108 1.06 13.52 -6.33
CA GLU A 108 0.67 12.15 -5.94
C GLU A 108 1.82 11.38 -5.30
N ASP A 109 3.06 11.52 -5.82
CA ASP A 109 4.26 10.94 -5.21
C ASP A 109 4.47 11.47 -3.78
N VAL A 110 4.48 12.79 -3.58
CA VAL A 110 4.67 13.39 -2.26
C VAL A 110 3.53 13.05 -1.31
N GLN A 111 2.28 13.07 -1.78
CA GLN A 111 1.14 12.67 -0.97
C GLN A 111 1.24 11.20 -0.52
N THR A 112 1.70 10.31 -1.41
CA THR A 112 1.91 8.89 -1.10
C THR A 112 2.97 8.71 -0.03
N TRP A 113 4.14 9.34 -0.19
CA TRP A 113 5.24 9.21 0.76
C TRP A 113 4.91 9.81 2.14
N LEU A 114 4.23 10.97 2.17
CA LEU A 114 3.74 11.54 3.43
C LEU A 114 2.64 10.68 4.08
N SER A 115 1.78 10.05 3.27
CA SER A 115 0.77 9.12 3.79
C SER A 115 1.44 7.90 4.45
N ALA A 116 2.45 7.32 3.82
CA ALA A 116 3.23 6.22 4.39
C ALA A 116 4.01 6.63 5.65
N SER A 117 4.57 7.85 5.67
CA SER A 117 5.23 8.41 6.85
C SER A 117 4.28 8.48 8.05
N LEU A 118 3.03 8.86 7.82
CA LEU A 118 2.02 8.87 8.87
C LEU A 118 1.64 7.46 9.33
N THR A 119 1.47 6.51 8.40
CA THR A 119 1.24 5.10 8.70
C THR A 119 2.34 4.51 9.59
N ASP A 120 3.61 4.86 9.34
CA ASP A 120 4.76 4.45 10.14
C ASP A 120 4.66 4.95 11.59
N GLN A 121 4.28 6.22 11.79
CA GLN A 121 4.10 6.77 13.14
C GLN A 121 2.95 6.09 13.89
N VAL A 122 1.83 5.87 13.21
CA VAL A 122 0.65 5.23 13.78
C VAL A 122 0.91 3.78 14.16
N THR A 123 1.68 3.07 13.33
CA THR A 123 2.11 1.69 13.58
C THR A 123 3.08 1.62 14.77
N CYS A 124 4.03 2.55 14.85
CA CYS A 124 4.94 2.66 15.99
C CYS A 124 4.16 2.84 17.31
N ILE A 125 3.16 3.73 17.33
CA ILE A 125 2.30 3.94 18.51
C ILE A 125 1.54 2.66 18.91
N GLU A 126 1.07 1.86 17.95
CA GLU A 126 0.38 0.61 18.25
C GLU A 126 1.26 -0.45 18.90
N GLY A 127 2.55 -0.48 18.57
CA GLY A 127 3.51 -1.38 19.24
C GLY A 127 3.55 -1.21 20.76
N PHE A 128 3.14 -0.04 21.26
CA PHE A 128 3.10 0.29 22.69
C PHE A 128 1.69 0.26 23.30
N LYS A 129 0.66 -0.27 22.64
CA LYS A 129 -0.74 -0.12 23.07
C LYS A 129 -1.04 -0.57 24.52
N ASP A 130 -0.26 -1.51 25.05
CA ASP A 130 -0.37 -2.00 26.43
C ASP A 130 0.67 -1.39 27.40
N LEU A 131 1.44 -0.40 26.93
CA LEU A 131 2.55 0.23 27.64
C LEU A 131 2.33 1.75 27.72
N LYS A 132 2.21 2.28 28.93
CA LYS A 132 2.24 3.74 29.13
C LYS A 132 3.69 4.21 29.05
N ASP A 133 4.01 4.99 28.02
CA ASP A 133 5.35 5.54 27.83
C ASP A 133 5.29 7.00 27.34
N ASN A 134 6.09 7.87 27.96
CA ASN A 134 6.22 9.27 27.54
C ASN A 134 6.75 9.39 26.11
N TYR A 135 7.51 8.40 25.65
CA TYR A 135 7.98 8.30 24.27
C TYR A 135 6.82 8.29 23.28
N VAL A 136 5.74 7.57 23.57
CA VAL A 136 4.55 7.47 22.70
C VAL A 136 3.88 8.82 22.52
N GLU A 137 3.87 9.68 23.54
CA GLU A 137 3.33 11.05 23.39
C GLU A 137 4.20 11.87 22.43
N SER A 138 5.52 11.70 22.47
CA SER A 138 6.42 12.35 21.53
C SER A 138 6.18 11.87 20.09
N VAL A 139 6.00 10.56 19.88
CA VAL A 139 5.62 10.00 18.56
C VAL A 139 4.27 10.56 18.08
N ARG A 140 3.29 10.69 18.98
CA ARG A 140 1.97 11.27 18.66
C ARG A 140 2.06 12.75 18.27
N ASN A 141 2.97 13.50 18.89
CA ASN A 141 3.19 14.89 18.48
C ASN A 141 3.81 14.95 17.08
N VAL A 142 4.78 14.10 16.77
CA VAL A 142 5.36 14.00 15.43
C VAL A 142 4.34 13.55 14.38
N SER A 143 3.46 12.60 14.71
CA SER A 143 2.38 12.19 13.79
C SER A 143 1.45 13.36 13.44
N LYS A 144 1.16 14.27 14.38
CA LYS A 144 0.41 15.50 14.09
C LYS A 144 1.17 16.43 13.16
N VAL A 145 2.49 16.59 13.31
CA VAL A 145 3.31 17.43 12.42
C VAL A 145 3.31 16.86 10.99
N VAL A 146 3.45 15.54 10.84
CA VAL A 146 3.39 14.86 9.53
C VAL A 146 1.99 14.99 8.90
N SER A 147 0.92 14.80 9.68
CA SER A 147 -0.47 15.02 9.23
C SER A 147 -0.68 16.46 8.76
N ASN A 148 -0.15 17.45 9.49
CA ASN A 148 -0.20 18.85 9.08
C ASN A 148 0.55 19.09 7.76
N SER A 149 1.73 18.48 7.59
CA SER A 149 2.48 18.54 6.32
C SER A 149 1.66 17.98 5.16
N LEU A 150 1.01 16.84 5.36
CA LEU A 150 0.14 16.20 4.37
C LEU A 150 -1.03 17.10 3.97
N ALA A 151 -1.71 17.72 4.93
CA ALA A 151 -2.80 18.67 4.67
C ALA A 151 -2.33 19.90 3.88
N ILE A 152 -1.15 20.45 4.21
CA ILE A 152 -0.57 21.60 3.49
C ILE A 152 -0.23 21.22 2.05
N VAL A 153 0.44 20.08 1.83
CA VAL A 153 0.80 19.62 0.48
C VAL A 153 -0.46 19.39 -0.36
N ASN A 154 -1.51 18.79 0.18
CA ASN A 154 -2.76 18.56 -0.55
C ASN A 154 -3.50 19.85 -0.92
N SER A 155 -3.25 20.95 -0.20
CA SER A 155 -3.83 22.27 -0.52
C SER A 155 -3.05 23.02 -1.62
N PHE A 156 -1.86 22.54 -1.97
CA PHE A 156 -1.00 23.17 -2.96
C PHE A 156 -1.55 22.95 -4.38
N PRO A 157 -1.87 24.01 -5.14
CA PRO A 157 -2.44 23.86 -6.48
C PRO A 157 -1.49 23.13 -7.42
N VAL A 158 -2.01 22.09 -8.04
CA VAL A 158 -1.34 21.34 -9.11
C VAL A 158 -1.51 22.10 -10.42
N ALA A 159 -0.44 22.20 -11.21
CA ALA A 159 -0.53 22.70 -12.57
C ALA A 159 -1.41 21.75 -13.39
N ASN A 160 -2.61 22.18 -13.76
CA ASN A 160 -3.51 21.42 -14.63
C ASN A 160 -2.92 21.39 -16.04
N ILE A 161 -2.13 20.38 -16.35
CA ILE A 161 -1.90 20.01 -17.74
C ILE A 161 -3.09 19.15 -18.13
N SER A 162 -4.00 19.73 -18.92
CA SER A 162 -5.02 18.98 -19.64
C SER A 162 -4.31 17.95 -20.51
N HIS A 163 -4.15 16.73 -20.01
CA HIS A 163 -3.91 15.59 -20.86
C HIS A 163 -5.15 15.51 -21.76
N GLY A 164 -4.98 15.89 -23.02
CA GLY A 164 -6.03 15.80 -24.02
C GLY A 164 -6.65 14.41 -23.92
N GLN A 165 -7.97 14.39 -23.73
CA GLN A 165 -8.77 13.19 -23.92
C GLN A 165 -8.65 12.76 -25.38
N ASN A 166 -7.56 12.08 -25.74
CA ASN A 166 -7.37 11.43 -27.02
C ASN A 166 -6.29 10.37 -26.84
N ASN A 167 -6.69 9.29 -26.17
CA ASN A 167 -6.23 7.94 -26.48
C ASN A 167 -7.29 6.95 -25.95
N ARG A 168 -8.53 7.08 -26.44
CA ARG A 168 -9.40 5.92 -26.59
C ARG A 168 -8.74 5.01 -27.62
N ARG A 169 -7.85 4.12 -27.20
CA ARG A 169 -7.55 2.94 -28.01
C ARG A 169 -8.67 1.94 -27.72
N LEU A 170 -9.69 2.00 -28.57
CA LEU A 170 -10.55 0.85 -28.83
C LEU A 170 -9.64 -0.36 -29.09
N LEU A 171 -9.92 -1.46 -28.41
CA LEU A 171 -9.51 -2.78 -28.85
C LEU A 171 -10.11 -2.96 -30.25
N SER A 172 -9.33 -2.69 -31.30
CA SER A 172 -9.73 -3.07 -32.64
C SER A 172 -9.61 -4.59 -32.75
N GLU A 173 -10.68 -5.18 -33.25
CA GLU A 173 -10.80 -6.60 -33.58
C GLU A 173 -9.54 -7.13 -34.27
N ALA A 174 -9.16 -8.32 -33.83
CA ALA A 174 -8.08 -9.10 -34.39
C ALA A 174 -8.45 -9.55 -35.81
N GLU A 175 -7.66 -9.13 -36.79
CA GLU A 175 -7.42 -9.89 -38.02
C GLU A 175 -5.91 -9.93 -38.30
N ASP A 176 -5.52 -11.01 -38.96
CA ASP A 176 -4.22 -11.67 -38.96
C ASP A 176 -2.98 -10.85 -39.41
N SER A 177 -1.85 -11.31 -38.88
CA SER A 177 -0.47 -11.22 -39.41
C SER A 177 0.39 -9.97 -39.10
N GLU A 178 1.57 -10.27 -38.52
CA GLU A 178 2.74 -9.41 -38.22
C GLU A 178 2.66 -8.46 -36.99
N LEU A 179 3.49 -8.79 -35.99
CA LEU A 179 3.65 -8.12 -34.69
C LEU A 179 3.99 -6.62 -34.80
N TYR A 180 2.98 -5.76 -34.74
CA TYR A 180 3.17 -4.31 -34.68
C TYR A 180 3.37 -3.83 -33.23
N PHE A 181 4.59 -3.40 -32.88
CA PHE A 181 4.90 -2.88 -31.54
C PHE A 181 4.56 -1.38 -31.40
N PRO A 182 3.96 -0.94 -30.27
CA PRO A 182 3.68 0.48 -30.02
C PRO A 182 4.93 1.38 -30.01
N SER A 183 4.77 2.63 -30.43
CA SER A 183 5.87 3.62 -30.52
C SER A 183 6.51 4.00 -29.18
N TRP A 184 5.79 3.81 -28.06
CA TRP A 184 6.29 4.09 -26.70
C TRP A 184 7.23 3.00 -26.16
N MET A 185 7.30 1.84 -26.83
CA MET A 185 8.17 0.73 -26.43
C MET A 185 9.59 0.97 -26.95
N SER A 186 10.60 0.87 -26.08
CA SER A 186 11.99 1.04 -26.50
C SER A 186 12.39 -0.07 -27.49
N PRO A 187 13.32 0.17 -28.44
CA PRO A 187 13.80 -0.88 -29.34
C PRO A 187 14.34 -2.12 -28.61
N THR A 188 14.86 -1.94 -27.39
CA THR A 188 15.35 -3.01 -26.52
C THR A 188 14.20 -3.89 -26.00
N ASP A 189 13.11 -3.27 -25.55
CA ASP A 189 11.93 -3.98 -25.06
C ASP A 189 11.18 -4.70 -26.19
N ARG A 190 11.16 -4.12 -27.39
CA ARG A 190 10.61 -4.78 -28.61
C ARG A 190 11.37 -6.07 -28.91
N ARG A 191 12.70 -6.04 -28.78
CA ARG A 191 13.57 -7.19 -29.05
C ARG A 191 13.42 -8.30 -28.01
N LEU A 192 13.09 -7.95 -26.78
CA LEU A 192 12.77 -8.87 -25.67
C LEU A 192 11.38 -9.53 -25.82
N LEU A 193 10.45 -8.89 -26.52
CA LEU A 193 9.08 -9.39 -26.72
C LEU A 193 8.90 -10.14 -28.05
N GLN A 194 9.75 -9.89 -29.05
CA GLN A 194 9.79 -10.65 -30.31
C GLN A 194 10.33 -12.07 -30.14
N SER A 195 10.88 -12.42 -28.98
CA SER A 195 11.36 -13.76 -28.67
C SER A 195 10.35 -14.55 -27.85
N SER A 196 9.41 -15.22 -28.52
CA SER A 196 8.72 -16.38 -27.95
C SER A 196 9.49 -17.67 -28.25
N PRO A 197 9.16 -18.78 -27.56
CA PRO A 197 9.53 -19.14 -26.21
C PRO A 197 10.91 -19.85 -26.17
N GLU A 198 11.95 -19.24 -26.73
CA GLU A 198 13.35 -19.64 -26.53
C GLU A 198 14.29 -18.42 -26.28
N GLY A 199 13.74 -17.22 -26.12
CA GLY A 199 14.49 -16.00 -25.74
C GLY A 199 13.88 -15.33 -24.52
N GLY A 200 13.98 -16.02 -23.39
CA GLY A 200 13.43 -15.58 -22.11
C GLY A 200 14.05 -14.29 -21.59
N MET A 201 13.32 -13.63 -20.68
CA MET A 201 13.92 -12.63 -19.79
C MET A 201 15.18 -13.22 -19.18
N THR A 202 16.35 -12.64 -19.50
CA THR A 202 17.62 -13.15 -18.98
C THR A 202 17.66 -12.87 -17.48
N ALA A 203 17.49 -13.92 -16.67
CA ALA A 203 17.62 -13.81 -15.22
C ALA A 203 19.05 -13.39 -14.86
N ASN A 204 19.19 -12.41 -13.96
CA ASN A 204 20.49 -12.03 -13.41
C ASN A 204 21.00 -13.04 -12.39
N ALA A 205 20.08 -13.76 -11.74
CA ALA A 205 20.37 -14.85 -10.82
C ALA A 205 19.29 -15.92 -10.90
N VAL A 206 19.69 -17.17 -10.66
CA VAL A 206 18.79 -18.33 -10.58
C VAL A 206 18.89 -18.94 -9.18
N VAL A 207 17.75 -19.18 -8.55
CA VAL A 207 17.63 -19.91 -7.28
C VAL A 207 17.07 -21.28 -7.57
N ALA A 208 17.74 -22.34 -7.13
CA ALA A 208 17.27 -23.71 -7.31
C ALA A 208 17.72 -24.62 -6.16
N LYS A 209 16.78 -25.35 -5.54
CA LYS A 209 17.09 -26.25 -4.42
C LYS A 209 17.89 -27.49 -4.85
N ASP A 210 17.77 -27.89 -6.11
CA ASP A 210 18.45 -29.03 -6.71
C ASP A 210 19.93 -28.75 -7.05
N GLY A 211 20.41 -27.51 -6.84
CA GLY A 211 21.79 -27.10 -7.11
C GLY A 211 22.06 -26.71 -8.57
N THR A 212 21.04 -26.65 -9.43
CA THR A 212 21.17 -26.23 -10.83
C THR A 212 21.18 -24.71 -11.04
N GLY A 213 21.02 -23.94 -9.96
CA GLY A 213 21.01 -22.46 -9.95
C GLY A 213 22.27 -21.86 -9.34
N ASN A 214 22.34 -20.53 -9.32
CA ASN A 214 23.43 -19.78 -8.67
C ASN A 214 23.35 -19.83 -7.13
N TYR A 215 22.13 -19.91 -6.58
CA TYR A 215 21.85 -19.89 -5.15
C TYR A 215 20.87 -21.00 -4.75
N LYS A 216 20.92 -21.44 -3.48
CA LYS A 216 19.99 -22.45 -2.95
C LYS A 216 18.78 -21.84 -2.24
N SER A 217 18.87 -20.57 -1.85
CA SER A 217 17.81 -19.81 -1.18
C SER A 217 17.53 -18.47 -1.87
N ILE A 218 16.31 -17.97 -1.68
CA ILE A 218 15.89 -16.66 -2.19
C ILE A 218 16.65 -15.56 -1.44
N SER A 219 16.82 -15.71 -0.12
CA SER A 219 17.53 -14.74 0.72
C SER A 219 18.98 -14.51 0.27
N GLU A 220 19.70 -15.56 -0.13
CA GLU A 220 21.05 -15.44 -0.67
C GLU A 220 21.09 -14.65 -1.98
N ALA A 221 20.19 -14.93 -2.91
CA ALA A 221 20.11 -14.23 -4.19
C ALA A 221 19.77 -12.74 -4.00
N VAL A 222 18.81 -12.43 -3.13
CA VAL A 222 18.44 -11.06 -2.77
C VAL A 222 19.61 -10.33 -2.11
N LYS A 223 20.34 -11.00 -1.21
CA LYS A 223 21.53 -10.43 -0.56
C LYS A 223 22.66 -10.15 -1.56
N ALA A 224 22.80 -10.95 -2.61
CA ALA A 224 23.80 -10.76 -3.65
C ALA A 224 23.44 -9.67 -4.68
N ALA A 225 22.16 -9.30 -4.82
CA ALA A 225 21.73 -8.27 -5.75
C ALA A 225 22.38 -6.89 -5.47
N PRO A 226 22.54 -6.00 -6.46
CA PRO A 226 23.11 -4.67 -6.25
C PRO A 226 22.18 -3.75 -5.44
N SER A 227 22.73 -2.96 -4.50
CA SER A 227 21.94 -2.12 -3.57
C SER A 227 21.41 -0.79 -4.16
N LYS A 228 21.78 -0.43 -5.40
CA LYS A 228 21.40 0.84 -6.05
C LYS A 228 21.16 0.67 -7.55
N SER A 229 20.48 -0.41 -7.93
CA SER A 229 20.20 -0.69 -9.34
C SER A 229 19.18 0.31 -9.88
N THR A 230 19.54 1.04 -10.94
CA THR A 230 18.58 1.84 -11.72
C THR A 230 17.80 0.98 -12.70
N SER A 231 18.31 -0.20 -13.05
CA SER A 231 17.65 -1.20 -13.87
C SER A 231 17.05 -2.32 -13.02
N ARG A 232 16.06 -3.03 -13.59
CA ARG A 232 15.46 -4.20 -12.95
C ARG A 232 16.46 -5.34 -12.82
N TYR A 233 16.58 -5.90 -11.61
CA TYR A 233 17.38 -7.10 -11.33
C TYR A 233 16.46 -8.30 -11.14
N ILE A 234 16.52 -9.24 -12.09
CA ILE A 234 15.61 -10.38 -12.21
C ILE A 234 16.23 -11.60 -11.53
N ILE A 235 15.54 -12.15 -10.54
CA ILE A 235 15.87 -13.41 -9.88
C ILE A 235 14.83 -14.45 -10.29
N HIS A 236 15.25 -15.45 -11.04
CA HIS A 236 14.42 -16.61 -11.38
C HIS A 236 14.50 -17.63 -10.26
N VAL A 237 13.35 -17.99 -9.69
CA VAL A 237 13.23 -18.94 -8.59
C VAL A 237 12.54 -20.19 -9.11
N LYS A 238 13.32 -21.27 -9.29
CA LYS A 238 12.79 -22.52 -9.82
C LYS A 238 11.72 -23.12 -8.91
N ALA A 239 10.94 -24.05 -9.45
CA ALA A 239 9.95 -24.80 -8.70
C ALA A 239 10.53 -25.43 -7.42
N GLY A 240 9.80 -25.30 -6.32
CA GLY A 240 10.19 -25.78 -5.01
C GLY A 240 9.46 -25.05 -3.89
N VAL A 241 9.47 -25.67 -2.70
CA VAL A 241 8.99 -25.05 -1.47
C VAL A 241 10.19 -24.54 -0.68
N TYR A 242 10.28 -23.23 -0.50
CA TYR A 242 11.37 -22.50 0.15
C TYR A 242 10.94 -22.10 1.56
N ALA A 243 11.34 -22.89 2.56
CA ALA A 243 11.06 -22.62 3.96
C ALA A 243 12.10 -21.62 4.52
N GLU A 244 11.84 -20.33 4.31
CA GLU A 244 12.71 -19.23 4.73
C GLU A 244 11.91 -17.96 5.02
N SER A 245 12.48 -17.06 5.83
CA SER A 245 11.94 -15.72 6.07
C SER A 245 12.74 -14.73 5.23
N VAL A 246 12.09 -14.12 4.24
CA VAL A 246 12.77 -13.30 3.22
C VAL A 246 12.40 -11.84 3.38
N GLU A 247 13.40 -10.96 3.34
CA GLU A 247 13.20 -9.51 3.25
C GLU A 247 13.91 -8.94 2.02
N VAL A 248 13.14 -8.27 1.16
CA VAL A 248 13.63 -7.61 -0.05
C VAL A 248 13.61 -6.09 0.15
N SER A 249 14.74 -5.56 0.62
CA SER A 249 14.92 -4.13 0.89
C SER A 249 15.61 -3.34 -0.23
N LYS A 250 16.10 -4.02 -1.26
CA LYS A 250 16.74 -3.41 -2.44
C LYS A 250 15.70 -3.02 -3.47
N ASP A 251 15.90 -1.87 -4.08
CA ASP A 251 15.01 -1.34 -5.11
C ASP A 251 15.14 -2.13 -6.43
N ASN A 252 14.07 -2.15 -7.23
CA ASN A 252 13.99 -2.74 -8.57
C ASN A 252 14.30 -4.25 -8.66
N ILE A 253 14.07 -5.01 -7.58
CA ILE A 253 14.13 -6.47 -7.61
C ILE A 253 12.86 -7.04 -8.24
N MET A 254 13.02 -8.00 -9.16
CA MET A 254 11.93 -8.81 -9.69
C MET A 254 12.16 -10.28 -9.37
N LEU A 255 11.21 -10.92 -8.69
CA LEU A 255 11.17 -12.38 -8.55
C LEU A 255 10.25 -12.97 -9.60
N VAL A 256 10.74 -14.01 -10.29
CA VAL A 256 9.96 -14.77 -11.26
C VAL A 256 10.00 -16.23 -10.86
N GLY A 257 8.87 -16.84 -10.54
CA GLY A 257 8.76 -18.26 -10.25
C GLY A 257 8.41 -19.09 -11.50
N ASP A 258 8.42 -20.41 -11.35
CA ASP A 258 7.95 -21.36 -12.37
C ASP A 258 6.42 -21.56 -12.33
N GLY A 259 5.72 -20.85 -11.43
CA GLY A 259 4.28 -20.91 -11.25
C GLY A 259 3.87 -20.66 -9.81
N LYS A 260 2.75 -19.96 -9.59
CA LYS A 260 2.29 -19.52 -8.25
C LYS A 260 2.02 -20.63 -7.23
N TYR A 261 1.94 -21.88 -7.69
CA TYR A 261 1.79 -23.08 -6.87
C TYR A 261 3.00 -24.02 -6.94
N ALA A 262 3.92 -23.78 -7.88
CA ALA A 262 5.13 -24.56 -8.09
C ALA A 262 6.32 -23.97 -7.32
N THR A 263 6.42 -22.64 -7.27
CA THR A 263 7.46 -21.91 -6.52
C THR A 263 6.81 -21.20 -5.34
N VAL A 264 7.01 -21.73 -4.12
CA VAL A 264 6.33 -21.23 -2.91
C VAL A 264 7.36 -20.92 -1.84
N VAL A 265 7.32 -19.70 -1.27
CA VAL A 265 8.01 -19.39 -0.02
C VAL A 265 7.05 -19.61 1.15
N THR A 266 7.49 -20.32 2.20
CA THR A 266 6.62 -20.75 3.29
C THR A 266 7.24 -20.49 4.66
N GLY A 267 6.41 -20.15 5.64
CA GLY A 267 6.78 -19.91 7.03
C GLY A 267 5.61 -20.22 7.97
N SER A 268 5.82 -20.05 9.27
CA SER A 268 4.81 -20.34 10.30
C SER A 268 4.87 -19.40 11.52
N LYS A 269 5.51 -18.23 11.35
CA LYS A 269 5.62 -17.23 12.42
C LYS A 269 4.24 -16.68 12.79
N HIS A 270 3.99 -16.58 14.08
CA HIS A 270 2.77 -16.05 14.71
C HIS A 270 3.09 -15.54 16.13
N GLY A 271 2.17 -14.81 16.77
CA GLY A 271 2.28 -14.45 18.19
C GLY A 271 3.33 -13.39 18.57
N GLY A 272 3.72 -12.52 17.63
CA GLY A 272 4.71 -11.45 17.83
C GLY A 272 4.26 -10.11 17.21
N SER A 273 5.16 -9.14 17.11
CA SER A 273 4.85 -7.86 16.43
C SER A 273 4.59 -8.07 14.94
N LEU A 274 3.56 -7.42 14.42
CA LEU A 274 3.16 -7.45 13.00
C LEU A 274 4.34 -7.17 12.04
N GLN A 275 5.33 -6.37 12.44
CA GLN A 275 6.51 -6.09 11.61
C GLN A 275 7.39 -7.32 11.37
N SER A 276 7.45 -8.23 12.36
CA SER A 276 8.35 -9.40 12.39
C SER A 276 7.67 -10.70 11.93
N LEU A 277 6.35 -10.71 11.78
CA LEU A 277 5.54 -11.92 11.52
C LEU A 277 5.52 -12.36 10.06
N ALA A 278 5.97 -11.52 9.13
CA ALA A 278 5.90 -11.82 7.71
C ALA A 278 6.84 -12.98 7.31
N THR A 279 6.30 -13.97 6.59
CA THR A 279 7.11 -14.97 5.89
C THR A 279 7.95 -14.28 4.80
N PHE A 280 7.32 -13.40 4.02
CA PHE A 280 8.00 -12.59 3.01
C PHE A 280 7.67 -11.10 3.18
N ALA A 281 8.70 -10.25 3.17
CA ALA A 281 8.55 -8.80 3.24
C ALA A 281 9.22 -8.13 2.03
N ALA A 282 8.48 -7.25 1.35
CA ALA A 282 9.00 -6.41 0.26
C ALA A 282 8.95 -4.93 0.66
N THR A 283 10.11 -4.28 0.76
CA THR A 283 10.24 -2.89 1.22
C THR A 283 10.99 -1.99 0.22
N GLY A 284 11.87 -2.56 -0.63
CA GLY A 284 12.56 -1.81 -1.68
C GLY A 284 11.61 -1.37 -2.80
N LYS A 285 11.75 -0.13 -3.30
CA LYS A 285 10.86 0.48 -4.32
C LYS A 285 10.87 -0.31 -5.62
N GLY A 286 9.73 -0.42 -6.30
CA GLY A 286 9.63 -1.04 -7.61
C GLY A 286 9.75 -2.57 -7.58
N PHE A 287 9.43 -3.19 -6.44
CA PHE A 287 9.46 -4.65 -6.32
C PHE A 287 8.40 -5.29 -7.21
N VAL A 288 8.79 -6.33 -7.95
CA VAL A 288 7.87 -7.11 -8.77
C VAL A 288 7.95 -8.59 -8.38
N ALA A 289 6.81 -9.23 -8.18
CA ALA A 289 6.73 -10.68 -8.10
C ALA A 289 5.82 -11.21 -9.20
N ARG A 290 6.28 -12.27 -9.87
CA ARG A 290 5.52 -12.94 -10.90
C ARG A 290 5.59 -14.45 -10.71
N ASP A 291 4.45 -15.13 -10.83
CA ASP A 291 4.38 -16.59 -10.79
C ASP A 291 4.97 -17.19 -9.48
N MET A 292 4.77 -16.50 -8.35
CA MET A 292 5.28 -16.85 -7.01
C MET A 292 4.15 -17.13 -6.02
N GLY A 293 4.36 -18.06 -5.08
CA GLY A 293 3.49 -18.30 -3.93
C GLY A 293 4.10 -17.83 -2.61
N PHE A 294 3.27 -17.23 -1.76
CA PHE A 294 3.61 -16.76 -0.42
C PHE A 294 2.67 -17.41 0.59
N GLU A 295 3.20 -18.17 1.53
CA GLU A 295 2.39 -18.96 2.46
C GLU A 295 2.80 -18.77 3.92
N ASN A 296 1.82 -18.62 4.81
CA ASN A 296 2.00 -18.81 6.25
C ASN A 296 1.12 -19.97 6.73
N THR A 297 1.76 -20.96 7.35
CA THR A 297 1.19 -22.25 7.76
C THR A 297 0.86 -22.34 9.24
N ALA A 298 0.92 -21.23 10.00
CA ALA A 298 0.66 -21.23 11.45
C ALA A 298 -0.72 -21.80 11.84
N GLY A 299 -1.73 -21.63 10.98
CA GLY A 299 -3.08 -22.20 11.17
C GLY A 299 -4.14 -21.20 11.64
N ALA A 300 -5.39 -21.63 11.67
CA ALA A 300 -6.53 -20.79 12.02
C ALA A 300 -6.56 -20.37 13.51
N ASP A 301 -5.97 -21.19 14.39
CA ASP A 301 -5.99 -20.99 15.83
C ASP A 301 -4.75 -20.21 16.35
N ALA A 302 -3.82 -19.86 15.46
CA ALA A 302 -2.57 -19.19 15.80
C ALA A 302 -2.70 -17.66 16.00
N GLY A 303 -3.87 -17.10 15.68
CA GLY A 303 -4.05 -15.65 15.59
C GLY A 303 -3.34 -15.05 14.36
N PRO A 304 -2.91 -13.78 14.41
CA PRO A 304 -2.19 -13.11 13.32
C PRO A 304 -0.98 -13.88 12.80
N ALA A 305 -0.95 -14.16 11.49
CA ALA A 305 0.13 -14.88 10.83
C ALA A 305 0.28 -14.44 9.37
N ILE A 306 1.30 -13.60 9.11
CA ILE A 306 1.44 -12.89 7.83
C ILE A 306 2.21 -13.74 6.82
N ALA A 307 1.63 -13.95 5.63
CA ALA A 307 2.31 -14.60 4.50
C ALA A 307 3.14 -13.59 3.72
N LEU A 308 2.55 -12.44 3.38
CA LEU A 308 3.19 -11.39 2.60
C LEU A 308 2.96 -10.02 3.25
N ARG A 309 4.04 -9.28 3.52
CA ARG A 309 4.02 -7.86 3.92
C ARG A 309 4.64 -6.99 2.83
N VAL A 310 3.94 -5.93 2.43
CA VAL A 310 4.39 -5.05 1.35
C VAL A 310 4.37 -3.60 1.81
N SER A 311 5.54 -2.97 1.80
CA SER A 311 5.74 -1.53 2.02
C SER A 311 6.57 -0.89 0.89
N SER A 312 6.54 -1.54 -0.28
CA SER A 312 7.27 -1.14 -1.49
C SER A 312 6.37 -0.25 -2.36
N ASP A 313 6.81 0.99 -2.58
CA ASP A 313 6.14 1.88 -3.52
C ASP A 313 6.32 1.41 -4.96
N GLN A 314 5.27 1.55 -5.76
CA GLN A 314 5.22 1.09 -7.16
C GLN A 314 5.53 -0.41 -7.29
N SER A 315 4.97 -1.22 -6.38
CA SER A 315 5.13 -2.68 -6.40
C SER A 315 4.01 -3.39 -7.16
N ALA A 316 4.36 -4.44 -7.89
CA ALA A 316 3.41 -5.23 -8.68
C ALA A 316 3.53 -6.73 -8.41
N PHE A 317 2.38 -7.40 -8.27
CA PHE A 317 2.27 -8.83 -8.08
C PHE A 317 1.41 -9.39 -9.20
N TYR A 318 1.96 -10.27 -10.03
CA TYR A 318 1.26 -10.83 -11.19
C TYR A 318 1.22 -12.35 -11.12
N ARG A 319 0.00 -12.92 -11.18
CA ARG A 319 -0.21 -14.36 -11.01
C ARG A 319 0.56 -14.89 -9.80
N CYS A 320 0.33 -14.29 -8.64
CA CYS A 320 0.90 -14.77 -7.38
C CYS A 320 -0.17 -15.48 -6.53
N SER A 321 0.24 -16.28 -5.56
CA SER A 321 -0.66 -16.80 -4.53
C SER A 321 -0.25 -16.26 -3.17
N VAL A 322 -1.22 -15.83 -2.36
CA VAL A 322 -1.02 -15.43 -0.96
C VAL A 322 -1.98 -16.25 -0.10
N LYS A 323 -1.42 -17.12 0.74
CA LYS A 323 -2.19 -18.11 1.48
C LYS A 323 -1.86 -18.05 2.97
N GLY A 324 -2.88 -17.80 3.78
CA GLY A 324 -2.79 -17.85 5.24
C GLY A 324 -4.15 -18.08 5.86
N TYR A 325 -4.29 -17.64 7.12
CA TYR A 325 -5.55 -17.60 7.85
C TYR A 325 -5.85 -16.17 8.26
N GLN A 326 -5.60 -15.79 9.51
CA GLN A 326 -5.75 -14.42 9.96
C GLN A 326 -4.54 -13.57 9.48
N ASP A 327 -4.81 -12.37 8.97
CA ASP A 327 -3.80 -11.37 8.57
C ASP A 327 -2.85 -11.85 7.44
N SER A 328 -3.39 -12.54 6.42
CA SER A 328 -2.59 -13.20 5.37
C SER A 328 -1.76 -12.24 4.52
N LEU A 329 -2.37 -11.17 4.00
CA LEU A 329 -1.73 -10.13 3.22
C LEU A 329 -1.73 -8.80 3.98
N TYR A 330 -0.55 -8.36 4.38
CA TYR A 330 -0.34 -7.04 4.95
C TYR A 330 0.09 -6.05 3.85
N ALA A 331 -0.89 -5.46 3.18
CA ALA A 331 -0.71 -4.33 2.26
C ALA A 331 -0.43 -3.05 3.07
N TYR A 332 0.78 -2.99 3.65
CA TYR A 332 1.14 -2.08 4.74
C TYR A 332 1.04 -0.60 4.35
N SER A 333 1.79 -0.15 3.34
CA SER A 333 1.83 1.26 2.91
C SER A 333 2.27 1.40 1.44
N GLN A 334 2.26 2.63 0.91
CA GLN A 334 2.64 2.99 -0.46
C GLN A 334 1.69 2.47 -1.56
N ARG A 335 2.04 2.67 -2.84
CA ARG A 335 1.23 2.21 -3.99
C ARG A 335 1.56 0.76 -4.39
N GLN A 336 0.52 -0.05 -4.55
CA GLN A 336 0.64 -1.48 -4.82
C GLN A 336 -0.39 -1.94 -5.84
N PHE A 337 -0.01 -2.90 -6.69
CA PHE A 337 -0.89 -3.50 -7.69
C PHE A 337 -0.83 -5.03 -7.65
N TYR A 338 -1.99 -5.67 -7.58
CA TYR A 338 -2.13 -7.13 -7.56
C TYR A 338 -3.02 -7.55 -8.74
N ARG A 339 -2.49 -8.38 -9.65
CA ARG A 339 -3.18 -8.80 -10.88
C ARG A 339 -3.19 -10.32 -10.99
N GLU A 340 -4.38 -10.90 -11.20
CA GLU A 340 -4.55 -12.36 -11.38
C GLU A 340 -3.99 -13.19 -10.20
N CYS A 341 -4.00 -12.59 -9.01
CA CYS A 341 -3.53 -13.22 -7.79
C CYS A 341 -4.63 -14.03 -7.11
N ASP A 342 -4.24 -15.11 -6.45
CA ASP A 342 -5.13 -15.89 -5.59
C ASP A 342 -4.81 -15.57 -4.13
N ILE A 343 -5.74 -14.93 -3.42
CA ILE A 343 -5.54 -14.47 -2.04
C ILE A 343 -6.56 -15.17 -1.15
N SER A 344 -6.09 -15.87 -0.11
CA SER A 344 -6.96 -16.64 0.76
C SER A 344 -6.62 -16.50 2.24
N GLY A 345 -7.66 -16.43 3.07
CA GLY A 345 -7.55 -16.27 4.52
C GLY A 345 -8.90 -16.29 5.23
N THR A 346 -8.97 -15.77 6.46
CA THR A 346 -10.16 -15.85 7.32
C THR A 346 -10.55 -14.51 7.94
N VAL A 347 -9.84 -14.06 8.97
CA VAL A 347 -10.06 -12.78 9.64
C VAL A 347 -9.06 -11.77 9.09
N ASP A 348 -9.56 -10.62 8.64
CA ASP A 348 -8.77 -9.45 8.22
C ASP A 348 -7.66 -9.78 7.23
N PHE A 349 -7.91 -10.73 6.31
CA PHE A 349 -6.82 -11.36 5.58
C PHE A 349 -6.23 -10.50 4.46
N ILE A 350 -6.85 -9.37 4.13
CA ILE A 350 -6.26 -8.24 3.39
C ILE A 350 -6.35 -7.00 4.27
N PHE A 351 -5.23 -6.57 4.86
CA PHE A 351 -5.22 -5.46 5.81
C PHE A 351 -4.02 -4.54 5.61
N GLY A 352 -4.08 -3.35 6.20
CA GLY A 352 -3.06 -2.31 6.06
C GLY A 352 -3.59 -0.98 5.54
N ASP A 353 -2.67 -0.08 5.21
CA ASP A 353 -2.95 1.30 4.82
C ASP A 353 -2.21 1.69 3.53
N ALA A 354 -2.00 0.73 2.63
CA ALA A 354 -1.53 1.01 1.28
C ALA A 354 -2.60 1.69 0.41
N SER A 355 -2.17 2.28 -0.70
CA SER A 355 -3.00 2.52 -1.88
C SER A 355 -2.89 1.30 -2.77
N ALA A 356 -3.77 0.32 -2.59
CA ALA A 356 -3.68 -0.97 -3.28
C ALA A 356 -4.86 -1.21 -4.21
N VAL A 357 -4.57 -1.60 -5.46
CA VAL A 357 -5.57 -2.07 -6.42
C VAL A 357 -5.38 -3.57 -6.64
N PHE A 358 -6.46 -4.32 -6.47
CA PHE A 358 -6.58 -5.74 -6.77
C PHE A 358 -7.43 -5.88 -8.02
N GLN A 359 -6.89 -6.49 -9.07
CA GLN A 359 -7.55 -6.57 -10.37
C GLN A 359 -7.55 -7.99 -10.92
N SER A 360 -8.74 -8.50 -11.28
CA SER A 360 -8.89 -9.88 -11.79
C SER A 360 -8.33 -10.94 -10.83
N CYS A 361 -8.39 -10.69 -9.53
CA CYS A 361 -7.92 -11.61 -8.49
C CYS A 361 -9.03 -12.57 -8.05
N ASN A 362 -8.63 -13.74 -7.56
CA ASN A 362 -9.50 -14.65 -6.82
C ASN A 362 -9.30 -14.42 -5.32
N ILE A 363 -10.36 -14.06 -4.62
CA ILE A 363 -10.35 -13.76 -3.19
C ILE A 363 -11.22 -14.82 -2.50
N LEU A 364 -10.58 -15.68 -1.70
CA LEU A 364 -11.21 -16.84 -1.08
C LEU A 364 -11.20 -16.75 0.45
N SER A 365 -12.39 -16.63 1.03
CA SER A 365 -12.59 -16.73 2.47
C SER A 365 -12.67 -18.19 2.90
N ARG A 366 -11.68 -18.65 3.64
CA ARG A 366 -11.49 -20.05 4.04
C ARG A 366 -12.35 -20.42 5.23
N LYS A 367 -12.72 -21.69 5.35
CA LYS A 367 -13.35 -22.21 6.57
C LYS A 367 -12.35 -22.25 7.72
N ARG A 368 -12.82 -21.97 8.94
CA ARG A 368 -12.07 -22.17 10.19
C ARG A 368 -12.92 -22.92 11.21
N GLY A 369 -12.26 -23.67 12.10
CA GLY A 369 -12.93 -24.48 13.12
C GLY A 369 -13.65 -23.66 14.19
N GLY A 370 -13.15 -22.46 14.51
CA GLY A 370 -13.73 -21.54 15.49
C GLY A 370 -14.10 -20.17 14.90
N GLY A 371 -15.14 -19.54 15.44
CA GLY A 371 -15.64 -18.22 15.05
C GLY A 371 -16.72 -18.24 13.96
N ASN A 372 -17.67 -17.31 14.06
CA ASN A 372 -18.89 -17.34 13.24
C ASN A 372 -18.77 -16.60 11.91
N SER A 373 -17.72 -15.80 11.72
CA SER A 373 -17.58 -14.91 10.57
C SER A 373 -16.14 -14.70 10.14
N ASN A 374 -15.96 -14.40 8.86
CA ASN A 374 -14.73 -13.94 8.23
C ASN A 374 -14.86 -12.48 7.77
N PHE A 375 -13.72 -11.82 7.58
CA PHE A 375 -13.63 -10.44 7.12
C PHE A 375 -12.55 -10.37 6.04
N ILE A 376 -12.92 -9.97 4.83
CA ILE A 376 -11.97 -9.89 3.73
C ILE A 376 -10.99 -8.76 3.95
N THR A 377 -11.49 -7.54 4.22
CA THR A 377 -10.63 -6.38 4.42
C THR A 377 -10.68 -5.79 5.84
N ALA A 378 -9.52 -5.29 6.28
CA ALA A 378 -9.39 -4.43 7.45
C ALA A 378 -8.48 -3.25 7.12
N GLN A 379 -9.04 -2.25 6.42
CA GLN A 379 -8.27 -1.12 5.91
C GLN A 379 -8.01 -0.08 7.01
N GLY A 380 -6.76 0.38 7.09
CA GLY A 380 -6.19 1.10 8.22
C GLY A 380 -5.94 2.59 8.04
N ARG A 381 -6.68 3.31 7.18
CA ARG A 381 -6.49 4.75 7.00
C ARG A 381 -6.89 5.53 8.24
N SER A 382 -5.93 6.30 8.76
CA SER A 382 -6.03 7.00 10.05
C SER A 382 -6.27 8.50 9.90
N ASP A 383 -6.00 9.07 8.72
CA ASP A 383 -6.16 10.50 8.45
C ASP A 383 -6.87 10.72 7.09
N PRO A 384 -7.84 11.66 7.01
CA PRO A 384 -8.60 11.89 5.79
C PRO A 384 -7.77 12.44 4.62
N ASN A 385 -6.59 13.02 4.89
CA ASN A 385 -5.68 13.58 3.90
C ASN A 385 -4.79 12.51 3.25
N GLN A 386 -4.75 11.29 3.80
CA GLN A 386 -4.05 10.16 3.17
C GLN A 386 -4.77 9.73 1.89
N ASN A 387 -3.98 9.44 0.85
CA ASN A 387 -4.47 8.90 -0.43
C ASN A 387 -4.59 7.37 -0.44
N THR A 388 -4.67 6.75 0.74
CA THR A 388 -4.64 5.29 0.93
C THR A 388 -6.03 4.66 0.92
N GLY A 389 -6.12 3.36 0.65
CA GLY A 389 -7.39 2.65 0.44
C GLY A 389 -7.20 1.37 -0.35
N PHE A 390 -8.20 0.50 -0.29
CA PHE A 390 -8.24 -0.71 -1.11
C PHE A 390 -9.30 -0.58 -2.19
N SER A 391 -8.91 -0.89 -3.43
CA SER A 391 -9.79 -0.99 -4.58
C SER A 391 -9.76 -2.42 -5.11
N ILE A 392 -10.89 -3.12 -4.99
CA ILE A 392 -11.07 -4.49 -5.44
C ILE A 392 -11.90 -4.42 -6.72
N GLN A 393 -11.23 -4.53 -7.87
CA GLN A 393 -11.82 -4.35 -9.19
C GLN A 393 -11.83 -5.68 -9.96
N ASP A 394 -12.95 -6.01 -10.60
CA ASP A 394 -13.03 -7.18 -11.50
C ASP A 394 -12.58 -8.49 -10.82
N CYS A 395 -12.82 -8.64 -9.52
CA CYS A 395 -12.37 -9.81 -8.77
C CYS A 395 -13.48 -10.86 -8.61
N GLN A 396 -13.10 -12.11 -8.39
CA GLN A 396 -13.99 -13.17 -7.94
C GLN A 396 -13.87 -13.32 -6.43
N VAL A 397 -14.94 -13.01 -5.70
CA VAL A 397 -14.99 -13.08 -4.24
C VAL A 397 -15.87 -14.26 -3.84
N SER A 398 -15.29 -15.20 -3.10
CA SER A 398 -15.94 -16.44 -2.68
C SER A 398 -15.61 -16.82 -1.25
N ALA A 399 -16.43 -17.68 -0.64
CA ALA A 399 -16.21 -18.22 0.69
C ALA A 399 -16.57 -19.72 0.81
N GLU A 400 -15.84 -20.43 1.65
CA GLU A 400 -16.03 -21.86 1.94
C GLU A 400 -17.15 -22.09 2.97
N SER A 401 -18.40 -21.83 2.57
CA SER A 401 -19.62 -22.05 3.39
C SER A 401 -19.54 -21.44 4.80
N ILE A 402 -18.92 -20.26 4.90
CA ILE A 402 -18.78 -19.49 6.13
C ILE A 402 -19.26 -18.06 5.89
N ARG A 403 -20.02 -17.52 6.84
CA ARG A 403 -20.51 -16.14 6.81
C ARG A 403 -19.32 -15.19 6.66
N THR A 404 -19.36 -14.33 5.66
CA THR A 404 -18.22 -13.47 5.32
C THR A 404 -18.68 -12.04 5.12
N PHE A 405 -17.91 -11.08 5.64
CA PHE A 405 -18.10 -9.65 5.36
C PHE A 405 -17.01 -9.15 4.42
N LEU A 406 -17.35 -8.18 3.57
CA LEU A 406 -16.44 -7.47 2.68
C LEU A 406 -15.31 -6.78 3.47
N GLY A 407 -15.60 -6.29 4.67
CA GLY A 407 -14.59 -5.78 5.57
C GLY A 407 -15.12 -5.13 6.84
N ARG A 408 -14.19 -4.59 7.63
CA ARG A 408 -14.45 -3.82 8.86
C ARG A 408 -13.42 -2.70 9.05
N PRO A 409 -13.78 -1.56 9.68
CA PRO A 409 -12.94 -0.38 9.70
C PRO A 409 -11.87 -0.48 10.81
N TRP A 410 -10.68 -0.96 10.48
CA TRP A 410 -9.57 -1.03 11.44
C TRP A 410 -9.23 0.36 12.00
N ARG A 411 -9.36 1.42 11.19
CA ARG A 411 -9.11 2.81 11.58
C ARG A 411 -10.24 3.77 11.19
N GLU A 412 -10.21 4.96 11.78
CA GLU A 412 -11.31 5.94 11.75
C GLU A 412 -11.74 6.35 10.34
N TYR A 413 -10.81 6.45 9.39
CA TYR A 413 -11.08 6.87 8.02
C TYR A 413 -10.99 5.72 7.02
N SER A 414 -11.22 4.49 7.47
CA SER A 414 -11.09 3.27 6.67
C SER A 414 -11.74 3.40 5.29
N ARG A 415 -11.04 2.99 4.23
CA ARG A 415 -11.49 3.19 2.85
C ARG A 415 -11.31 1.93 2.00
N THR A 416 -12.42 1.32 1.60
CA THR A 416 -12.44 0.11 0.77
C THR A 416 -13.55 0.21 -0.27
N VAL A 417 -13.26 -0.14 -1.52
CA VAL A 417 -14.24 -0.19 -2.61
C VAL A 417 -14.20 -1.56 -3.29
N PHE A 418 -15.36 -2.20 -3.41
CA PHE A 418 -15.56 -3.37 -4.27
C PHE A 418 -16.31 -2.94 -5.52
N MET A 419 -15.70 -3.10 -6.69
CA MET A 419 -16.30 -2.68 -7.95
C MET A 419 -16.14 -3.71 -9.05
N GLN A 420 -17.17 -3.85 -9.89
CA GLN A 420 -17.18 -4.75 -11.04
C GLN A 420 -16.84 -6.20 -10.68
N SER A 421 -17.05 -6.60 -9.43
CA SER A 421 -16.59 -7.88 -8.89
C SER A 421 -17.78 -8.84 -8.72
N SER A 422 -17.53 -10.14 -8.88
CA SER A 422 -18.51 -11.19 -8.61
C SER A 422 -18.44 -11.57 -7.13
N LEU A 423 -19.55 -11.41 -6.41
CA LEU A 423 -19.68 -11.71 -4.98
C LEU A 423 -20.55 -12.96 -4.78
N ASP A 424 -20.00 -13.99 -4.16
CA ASP A 424 -20.74 -15.23 -3.86
C ASP A 424 -21.86 -15.05 -2.84
N GLY A 425 -22.72 -16.07 -2.69
CA GLY A 425 -23.87 -16.01 -1.78
C GLY A 425 -23.55 -16.10 -0.29
N ASN A 426 -22.28 -16.31 0.10
CA ASN A 426 -21.87 -16.37 1.50
C ASN A 426 -21.46 -15.00 2.06
N ILE A 427 -21.37 -13.98 1.20
CA ILE A 427 -21.26 -12.60 1.63
C ILE A 427 -22.54 -12.22 2.37
N ASP A 428 -22.38 -11.79 3.61
CA ASP A 428 -23.50 -11.43 4.47
C ASP A 428 -24.33 -10.30 3.83
N PRO A 429 -25.67 -10.34 3.90
CA PRO A 429 -26.51 -9.28 3.35
C PRO A 429 -26.19 -7.88 3.88
N ALA A 430 -25.70 -7.76 5.13
CA ALA A 430 -25.25 -6.48 5.68
C ALA A 430 -23.98 -5.96 4.97
N GLY A 431 -23.19 -6.84 4.36
CA GLY A 431 -21.99 -6.58 3.57
C GLY A 431 -20.76 -6.24 4.40
N TRP A 432 -20.90 -5.34 5.37
CA TRP A 432 -19.81 -4.80 6.17
C TRP A 432 -20.06 -5.02 7.66
N SER A 433 -18.99 -5.14 8.45
CA SER A 433 -19.07 -5.33 9.90
C SER A 433 -18.47 -4.17 10.68
N GLU A 434 -19.06 -3.87 11.83
CA GLU A 434 -18.50 -2.91 12.78
C GLU A 434 -17.14 -3.42 13.28
N TRP A 435 -16.24 -2.49 13.62
CA TRP A 435 -15.03 -2.80 14.36
C TRP A 435 -15.32 -2.87 15.86
N SER A 436 -15.94 -1.81 16.41
CA SER A 436 -16.40 -1.74 17.80
C SER A 436 -17.45 -0.64 17.96
N GLY A 437 -18.71 -1.03 18.20
CA GLY A 437 -19.83 -0.11 18.33
C GLY A 437 -19.89 0.89 17.17
N SER A 438 -20.04 2.19 17.49
CA SER A 438 -20.16 3.24 16.48
C SER A 438 -18.84 3.80 15.95
N PHE A 439 -17.69 3.17 16.26
CA PHE A 439 -16.38 3.63 15.80
C PHE A 439 -16.31 3.68 14.26
N ALA A 440 -15.76 4.76 13.71
CA ALA A 440 -15.53 5.00 12.28
C ALA A 440 -16.78 5.06 11.37
N LEU A 441 -17.97 4.64 11.81
CA LEU A 441 -19.15 4.46 10.93
C LEU A 441 -19.59 5.73 10.17
N LYS A 442 -19.20 6.91 10.65
CA LYS A 442 -19.50 8.21 10.02
C LYS A 442 -18.39 8.71 9.09
N THR A 443 -17.16 8.25 9.28
CA THR A 443 -15.94 8.81 8.70
C THR A 443 -15.26 7.87 7.71
N LEU A 444 -15.55 6.56 7.80
CA LEU A 444 -15.14 5.57 6.81
C LEU A 444 -15.77 5.87 5.43
N TYR A 445 -15.18 5.29 4.39
CA TYR A 445 -15.74 5.26 3.04
C TYR A 445 -15.70 3.81 2.54
N PHE A 446 -16.81 3.10 2.74
CA PHE A 446 -17.03 1.76 2.20
C PHE A 446 -18.00 1.84 1.06
N ALA A 447 -17.62 1.29 -0.10
CA ALA A 447 -18.43 1.48 -1.28
C ALA A 447 -18.48 0.27 -2.21
N GLU A 448 -19.60 0.16 -2.92
CA GLU A 448 -19.86 -0.88 -3.92
C GLU A 448 -20.29 -0.24 -5.25
N TYR A 449 -19.78 -0.77 -6.37
CA TYR A 449 -20.12 -0.30 -7.73
C TYR A 449 -20.22 -1.46 -8.72
N MET A 450 -21.40 -1.66 -9.32
CA MET A 450 -21.59 -2.63 -10.43
C MET A 450 -21.08 -4.06 -10.11
N ASN A 451 -21.20 -4.49 -8.85
CA ASN A 451 -20.90 -5.87 -8.48
C ASN A 451 -22.02 -6.81 -8.97
N SER A 452 -21.67 -8.08 -9.20
CA SER A 452 -22.59 -9.13 -9.65
C SER A 452 -22.53 -10.34 -8.71
N GLY A 453 -23.40 -11.34 -8.95
CA GLY A 453 -23.46 -12.55 -8.12
C GLY A 453 -24.44 -12.45 -6.94
N ALA A 454 -24.66 -13.60 -6.27
CA ALA A 454 -25.70 -13.75 -5.26
C ALA A 454 -25.48 -12.86 -4.01
N GLY A 455 -24.23 -12.51 -3.70
CA GLY A 455 -23.87 -11.64 -2.57
C GLY A 455 -23.89 -10.14 -2.88
N ALA A 456 -24.11 -9.74 -4.14
CA ALA A 456 -24.01 -8.34 -4.57
C ALA A 456 -25.26 -7.49 -4.29
N GLY A 457 -26.36 -8.10 -3.82
CA GLY A 457 -27.58 -7.36 -3.52
C GLY A 457 -27.39 -6.35 -2.38
N THR A 458 -27.63 -5.07 -2.66
CA THR A 458 -27.36 -3.98 -1.71
C THR A 458 -28.55 -3.59 -0.81
N ALA A 459 -29.74 -4.14 -1.06
CA ALA A 459 -30.99 -3.74 -0.39
C ALA A 459 -31.00 -3.97 1.15
N LYS A 460 -30.13 -4.86 1.66
CA LYS A 460 -30.02 -5.19 3.09
C LYS A 460 -28.69 -4.74 3.72
N ARG A 461 -27.91 -3.93 2.99
CA ARG A 461 -26.63 -3.42 3.49
C ARG A 461 -26.84 -2.53 4.71
N VAL A 462 -25.77 -2.43 5.50
CA VAL A 462 -25.69 -1.50 6.64
C VAL A 462 -26.10 -0.07 6.24
N GLN A 463 -26.69 0.66 7.18
CA GLN A 463 -27.20 2.04 6.96
C GLN A 463 -26.25 3.10 7.54
N TRP A 464 -24.94 2.82 7.52
CA TRP A 464 -23.94 3.74 8.07
C TRP A 464 -23.73 4.95 7.15
N PRO A 465 -23.52 6.17 7.69
CA PRO A 465 -23.25 7.33 6.85
C PRO A 465 -22.03 7.21 5.93
N GLY A 466 -21.03 6.42 6.33
CA GLY A 466 -19.84 6.14 5.52
C GLY A 466 -19.99 5.00 4.50
N TYR A 467 -21.14 4.32 4.46
CA TYR A 467 -21.42 3.30 3.44
C TYR A 467 -22.09 3.96 2.21
N HIS A 468 -21.62 3.61 1.01
CA HIS A 468 -22.04 4.22 -0.24
C HIS A 468 -22.32 3.18 -1.33
N ILE A 469 -23.42 3.37 -2.04
CA ILE A 469 -23.64 2.74 -3.34
C ILE A 469 -23.21 3.77 -4.39
N ILE A 470 -22.12 3.51 -5.10
CA ILE A 470 -21.64 4.43 -6.12
C ILE A 470 -22.59 4.36 -7.32
N SER A 471 -23.07 5.50 -7.79
CA SER A 471 -24.06 5.60 -8.87
C SER A 471 -23.51 6.20 -10.16
N THR A 472 -22.27 6.70 -10.15
CA THR A 472 -21.67 7.38 -11.31
C THR A 472 -20.31 6.79 -11.66
N GLU A 473 -20.04 6.68 -12.96
CA GLU A 473 -18.71 6.28 -13.46
C GLU A 473 -17.61 7.24 -13.01
N ALA A 474 -17.91 8.54 -12.91
CA ALA A 474 -16.95 9.55 -12.48
C ALA A 474 -16.48 9.35 -11.02
N GLU A 475 -17.35 8.87 -10.14
CA GLU A 475 -16.98 8.53 -8.78
C GLU A 475 -16.21 7.20 -8.72
N ALA A 476 -16.69 6.16 -9.42
CA ALA A 476 -16.02 4.86 -9.48
C ALA A 476 -14.62 4.96 -10.11
N SER A 477 -14.44 5.81 -11.13
CA SER A 477 -13.17 6.01 -11.84
C SER A 477 -12.03 6.46 -10.94
N LYS A 478 -12.34 7.14 -9.81
CA LYS A 478 -11.33 7.57 -8.82
C LYS A 478 -10.60 6.40 -8.14
N PHE A 479 -11.19 5.21 -8.19
CA PHE A 479 -10.65 3.99 -7.60
C PHE A 479 -10.00 3.06 -8.64
N THR A 480 -9.88 3.49 -9.89
CA THR A 480 -9.24 2.71 -10.96
C THR A 480 -7.72 2.80 -10.89
N VAL A 481 -7.03 1.91 -11.61
CA VAL A 481 -5.56 1.89 -11.67
C VAL A 481 -4.97 3.24 -12.08
N ALA A 482 -5.56 3.92 -13.06
CA ALA A 482 -5.08 5.21 -13.56
C ALA A 482 -5.12 6.32 -12.51
N GLU A 483 -6.24 6.45 -11.79
CA GLU A 483 -6.48 7.59 -10.90
C GLU A 483 -6.06 7.31 -9.45
N PHE A 484 -6.18 6.06 -8.99
CA PHE A 484 -6.00 5.72 -7.58
C PHE A 484 -4.53 5.50 -7.21
N ILE A 485 -3.75 4.94 -8.13
CA ILE A 485 -2.34 4.59 -7.93
C ILE A 485 -1.43 5.14 -9.03
N SER A 486 -1.93 6.05 -9.87
CA SER A 486 -1.17 6.62 -11.00
C SER A 486 -0.57 5.54 -11.91
N GLY A 487 -1.27 4.41 -12.06
CA GLY A 487 -0.69 3.18 -12.59
C GLY A 487 -0.15 3.30 -14.02
N ASN A 488 -0.73 4.20 -14.82
CA ASN A 488 -0.25 4.49 -16.18
C ASN A 488 1.20 4.99 -16.23
N VAL A 489 1.70 5.57 -15.14
CA VAL A 489 3.05 6.13 -15.05
C VAL A 489 4.11 5.05 -14.81
N TRP A 490 3.80 4.03 -14.00
CA TRP A 490 4.83 3.10 -13.50
C TRP A 490 4.59 1.63 -13.86
N LEU A 491 3.33 1.18 -14.02
CA LEU A 491 3.03 -0.21 -14.37
C LEU A 491 3.56 -0.66 -15.74
N PRO A 492 3.58 0.16 -16.81
CA PRO A 492 4.13 -0.28 -18.09
C PRO A 492 5.57 -0.79 -17.98
N SER A 493 6.38 -0.17 -17.11
CA SER A 493 7.76 -0.60 -16.88
C SER A 493 7.85 -1.98 -16.22
N THR A 494 6.80 -2.47 -15.56
CA THR A 494 6.76 -3.78 -14.90
C THR A 494 6.57 -4.95 -15.87
N GLY A 495 6.02 -4.68 -17.07
CA GLY A 495 5.59 -5.70 -18.01
C GLY A 495 4.32 -6.45 -17.59
N VAL A 496 3.69 -6.08 -16.48
CA VAL A 496 2.41 -6.62 -16.03
C VAL A 496 1.28 -5.96 -16.82
N ALA A 497 0.39 -6.76 -17.39
CA ALA A 497 -0.81 -6.27 -18.05
C ALA A 497 -1.80 -5.72 -17.00
N PHE A 498 -2.45 -4.60 -17.30
CA PHE A 498 -3.42 -3.99 -16.40
C PHE A 498 -4.51 -3.26 -17.19
N GLN A 499 -5.72 -3.28 -16.65
CA GLN A 499 -6.81 -2.42 -17.11
C GLN A 499 -6.69 -1.07 -16.41
N SER A 500 -6.55 0.00 -17.18
CA SER A 500 -6.28 1.36 -16.67
C SER A 500 -7.49 1.97 -15.95
N GLY A 501 -8.69 1.83 -16.52
CA GLY A 501 -9.94 2.43 -16.05
C GLY A 501 -10.99 1.40 -15.63
N LEU A 502 -12.26 1.81 -15.68
CA LEU A 502 -13.39 0.89 -15.55
C LEU A 502 -13.47 -0.04 -16.77
N VAL A 503 -13.96 -1.25 -16.57
CA VAL A 503 -14.34 -2.15 -17.67
C VAL A 503 -15.70 -1.68 -18.16
N VAL A 504 -15.79 -1.16 -19.38
CA VAL A 504 -17.08 -0.78 -19.97
C VAL A 504 -17.71 -2.06 -20.52
N PRO A 505 -18.98 -2.38 -20.18
CA PRO A 505 -19.68 -3.55 -20.70
C PRO A 505 -19.79 -3.60 -22.22
#